data_AF-A0A3C1SAI1-F1
#
_entry.id   AF-A0A3C1SAI1-F1
#
_cell.length_a   1.000
_cell.length_b   1.000
_cell.length_c   1.000
_cell.angle_alpha   90.00
_cell.angle_beta   90.00
_cell.angle_gamma   90.00
#
_symmetry.space_group_name_H-M   'P 1'
#
loop_
_entity.id
_entity.type
_entity.pdbx_description
1 polymer ?
#
loop_
_entity_poly.entity_id
_entity_poly.type
_entity_poly.pdbx_seq_one_letter_code
_entity_poly.pdbx_strand_id
1 'polypeptide(L)'
;KCYILAGVTPMKNVGMANYMKNKVPGMDVPDEIIKRLKGVPKDQASEEGIKIALEQIEEFKTMKGVAGVHLMAIEWEHKVPEIAERAKVLPRPVV
;
A
#
# COMPACT_ATOMS: atom_id res chain seq x y z
N LYS A 1 14.59 17.31 -15.87
CA LYS A 1 14.05 15.93 -15.84
C LYS A 1 13.01 15.88 -14.71
N CYS A 2 11.87 15.22 -14.91
CA CYS A 2 10.85 15.02 -13.87
C CYS A 2 10.78 13.52 -13.54
N TYR A 3 10.67 13.17 -12.26
CA TYR A 3 10.54 11.80 -11.79
C TYR A 3 9.20 11.66 -11.06
N ILE A 4 8.48 10.59 -11.37
CA ILE A 4 7.16 10.32 -10.79
C ILE A 4 7.30 9.22 -9.75
N LEU A 5 6.71 9.43 -8.58
CA LEU A 5 6.60 8.41 -7.53
C LEU A 5 5.15 7.95 -7.45
N ALA A 6 4.93 6.64 -7.48
CA ALA A 6 3.60 6.07 -7.29
C ALA A 6 3.26 6.04 -5.79
N GLY A 7 2.11 6.61 -5.41
CA GLY A 7 1.64 6.59 -4.03
C GLY A 7 1.01 5.25 -3.67
N VAL A 8 1.32 4.70 -2.49
CA VAL A 8 0.66 3.51 -1.95
C VAL A 8 0.34 3.70 -0.48
N THR A 9 -0.88 3.32 -0.08
CA THR A 9 -1.34 3.34 1.31
C THR A 9 -1.73 1.92 1.72
N PRO A 10 -1.05 1.30 2.70
CA PRO A 10 -1.46 0.00 3.22
C PRO A 10 -2.76 0.13 4.02
N MET A 11 -3.71 -0.78 3.78
CA MET A 11 -5.04 -0.76 4.39
C MET A 11 -5.05 -1.50 5.73
N LYS A 12 -5.12 -0.79 6.86
CA LYS A 12 -5.11 -1.41 8.20
C LYS A 12 -6.26 -2.41 8.43
N ASN A 13 -7.42 -2.12 7.85
CA ASN A 13 -8.65 -2.89 8.05
C ASN A 13 -9.71 -2.50 7.01
N VAL A 14 -10.80 -3.26 7.00
CA VAL A 14 -11.98 -3.02 6.14
C VAL A 14 -12.59 -1.63 6.37
N GLY A 15 -12.59 -1.12 7.61
CA GLY A 15 -13.15 0.19 7.93
C GLY A 15 -12.41 1.33 7.23
N MET A 16 -11.09 1.28 7.26
CA MET A 16 -10.21 2.21 6.54
C MET A 16 -10.48 2.18 5.03
N ALA A 17 -10.60 0.98 4.44
CA ALA A 17 -10.90 0.84 3.02
C ALA A 17 -12.26 1.45 2.62
N ASN A 18 -13.30 1.24 3.45
CA ASN A 18 -14.60 1.87 3.24
C ASN A 18 -14.56 3.39 3.45
N TYR A 19 -13.77 3.89 4.39
CA TYR A 19 -13.59 5.32 4.57
C TYR A 19 -12.94 5.95 3.33
N MET A 20 -11.84 5.35 2.84
CA MET A 20 -11.17 5.83 1.63
C MET A 20 -12.11 5.84 0.42
N LYS A 21 -12.91 4.80 0.22
CA LYS A 21 -13.90 4.74 -0.88
C LYS A 21 -14.97 5.83 -0.80
N ASN A 22 -15.52 6.08 0.40
CA ASN A 22 -16.77 6.83 0.54
C ASN A 22 -16.58 8.28 1.02
N LYS A 23 -15.39 8.62 1.56
CA LYS A 23 -15.16 9.89 2.27
C LYS A 23 -13.96 10.68 1.75
N VAL A 24 -13.13 10.11 0.88
CA VAL A 24 -11.96 10.82 0.33
C VAL A 24 -12.27 11.24 -1.12
N PRO A 25 -12.40 12.56 -1.40
CA PRO A 25 -12.67 13.05 -2.75
C PRO A 25 -11.58 12.63 -3.75
N GLY A 26 -12.00 12.13 -4.91
CA GLY A 26 -11.08 11.71 -5.97
C GLY A 26 -10.32 10.40 -5.70
N MET A 27 -10.73 9.62 -4.69
CA MET A 27 -10.17 8.30 -4.38
C MET A 27 -11.17 7.21 -4.74
N ASP A 28 -10.77 6.32 -5.65
CA ASP A 28 -11.52 5.11 -5.95
C ASP A 28 -10.86 3.91 -5.27
N VAL A 29 -11.66 3.16 -4.50
CA VAL A 29 -11.24 1.87 -3.93
C VAL A 29 -12.10 0.77 -4.54
N PRO A 30 -11.52 -0.13 -5.36
CA PRO A 30 -12.24 -1.23 -5.97
C PRO A 30 -12.91 -2.15 -4.94
N ASP A 31 -14.11 -2.65 -5.26
CA ASP A 31 -14.87 -3.52 -4.34
C ASP A 31 -14.16 -4.85 -4.06
N GLU A 32 -13.33 -5.32 -4.99
CA GLU A 32 -12.50 -6.51 -4.82
C GLU A 32 -11.48 -6.36 -3.69
N ILE A 33 -10.91 -5.17 -3.48
CA ILE A 33 -9.97 -4.89 -2.38
C ILE A 33 -10.72 -4.99 -1.04
N ILE A 34 -11.92 -4.40 -0.96
CA ILE A 34 -12.76 -4.47 0.24
C ILE A 34 -13.18 -5.92 0.50
N LYS A 35 -13.51 -6.68 -0.56
CA LYS A 35 -13.88 -8.09 -0.46
C LYS A 35 -12.72 -8.95 0.03
N ARG A 36 -11.50 -8.75 -0.47
CA ARG A 36 -10.29 -9.45 0.02
C ARG A 36 -10.07 -9.21 1.51
N LEU A 37 -10.14 -7.96 1.96
CA LEU A 37 -9.99 -7.61 3.37
C LEU A 37 -11.10 -8.20 4.26
N LYS A 38 -12.34 -8.31 3.75
CA LYS A 38 -13.46 -8.96 4.47
C LYS A 38 -13.35 -10.49 4.47
N GLY A 39 -12.63 -11.06 3.51
CA GLY A 39 -12.49 -12.50 3.33
C GLY A 39 -11.55 -13.17 4.33
N VAL A 40 -10.76 -12.41 5.08
CA VAL A 40 -9.85 -12.90 6.10
C VAL A 40 -10.40 -12.67 7.51
N PRO A 41 -9.96 -13.46 8.51
CA PRO A 41 -10.26 -13.19 9.92
C PRO A 41 -9.90 -11.75 10.33
N LYS A 42 -10.65 -11.18 11.27
CA LYS A 42 -10.52 -9.76 11.66
C LYS A 42 -9.12 -9.41 12.16
N ASP A 43 -8.49 -10.33 12.89
CA ASP A 43 -7.11 -10.23 13.40
C ASP A 43 -6.04 -10.36 12.30
N GLN A 44 -6.41 -10.82 11.10
CA GLN A 44 -5.52 -10.95 9.93
C GLN A 44 -5.72 -9.85 8.88
N ALA A 45 -6.74 -9.00 9.03
CA ALA A 45 -7.06 -7.96 8.04
C ALA A 45 -5.91 -6.96 7.81
N SER A 46 -5.13 -6.66 8.85
CA SER A 46 -3.97 -5.78 8.75
C SER A 46 -2.85 -6.39 7.92
N GLU A 47 -2.58 -7.68 8.11
CA GLU A 47 -1.60 -8.42 7.33
C GLU A 47 -2.03 -8.55 5.87
N GLU A 48 -3.30 -8.82 5.59
CA GLU A 48 -3.83 -8.83 4.21
C GLU A 48 -3.68 -7.44 3.56
N GLY A 49 -3.91 -6.36 4.31
CA GLY A 49 -3.67 -5.00 3.84
C GLY A 49 -2.21 -4.70 3.50
N ILE A 50 -1.26 -5.27 4.26
CA ILE A 50 0.17 -5.20 3.93
C ILE A 50 0.45 -6.00 2.65
N LYS A 51 -0.08 -7.21 2.50
CA LYS A 51 0.09 -8.02 1.28
C LYS A 51 -0.40 -7.29 0.04
N ILE A 52 -1.58 -6.70 0.09
CA ILE A 52 -2.13 -5.89 -1.02
C ILE A 52 -1.18 -4.73 -1.37
N ALA A 53 -0.63 -4.03 -0.37
CA ALA A 53 0.33 -2.97 -0.62
C ALA A 53 1.64 -3.49 -1.24
N LEU A 54 2.13 -4.66 -0.82
CA LEU A 54 3.32 -5.29 -1.38
C LEU A 54 3.11 -5.71 -2.84
N GLU A 55 1.95 -6.31 -3.15
CA GLU A 55 1.57 -6.65 -4.53
C GLU A 55 1.57 -5.40 -5.43
N GLN A 56 0.99 -4.30 -4.94
CA GLN A 56 0.96 -3.03 -5.66
C GLN A 56 2.37 -2.43 -5.85
N ILE A 57 3.24 -2.54 -4.84
CA ILE A 57 4.64 -2.09 -4.93
C ILE A 57 5.41 -2.90 -5.97
N GLU A 58 5.21 -4.22 -6.03
CA GLU A 58 5.84 -5.07 -7.05
C GLU A 58 5.38 -4.69 -8.46
N GLU A 59 4.09 -4.38 -8.64
CA GLU A 59 3.60 -3.85 -9.91
C GLU A 59 4.32 -2.54 -10.27
N PHE A 60 4.37 -1.58 -9.35
CA PHE A 60 5.01 -0.27 -9.56
C PHE A 60 6.48 -0.36 -9.98
N LYS A 61 7.24 -1.34 -9.45
CA LYS A 61 8.64 -1.56 -9.85
C LYS A 61 8.81 -1.92 -11.32
N THR A 62 7.79 -2.55 -11.91
CA THR A 62 7.82 -2.95 -13.32
C THR A 62 7.28 -1.88 -14.27
N MET A 63 6.64 -0.83 -13.73
CA MET A 63 6.01 0.22 -14.53
C MET A 63 7.02 1.20 -15.13
N LYS A 64 7.02 1.31 -16.47
CA LYS A 64 7.82 2.30 -17.18
C LYS A 64 7.39 3.72 -16.79
N GLY A 65 8.35 4.54 -16.33
CA GLY A 65 8.13 5.94 -15.96
C GLY A 65 7.88 6.19 -14.47
N VAL A 66 7.68 5.13 -13.68
CA VAL A 66 7.66 5.21 -12.21
C VAL A 66 9.09 5.09 -11.70
N ALA A 67 9.56 6.09 -10.95
CA ALA A 67 10.92 6.17 -10.43
C ALA A 67 11.04 5.63 -8.99
N GLY A 68 9.92 5.32 -8.35
CA GLY A 68 9.87 4.81 -7.00
C GLY A 68 8.48 4.88 -6.40
N VAL A 69 8.41 4.63 -5.10
CA VAL A 69 7.15 4.55 -4.35
C VAL A 69 7.14 5.58 -3.23
N HIS A 70 6.02 6.29 -3.10
CA HIS A 70 5.70 7.09 -1.93
C HIS A 70 4.77 6.28 -1.01
N LEU A 71 5.36 5.66 0.02
CA LEU A 71 4.62 4.85 1.00
C LEU A 71 3.98 5.75 2.07
N MET A 72 2.65 5.79 2.08
CA MET A 72 1.83 6.60 2.99
C MET A 72 1.21 5.72 4.07
N ALA A 73 1.96 5.46 5.15
CA ALA A 73 1.48 4.65 6.27
C ALA A 73 0.73 5.52 7.31
N ILE A 74 -0.45 6.06 6.95
CA ILE A 74 -1.24 7.01 7.75
C ILE A 74 -1.49 6.47 9.17
N GLU A 75 -0.93 7.13 10.19
CA GLU A 75 -0.99 6.71 11.61
C GLU A 75 -0.52 5.26 11.81
N TRP A 76 0.35 4.76 10.93
CA TRP A 76 0.90 3.40 10.93
C TRP A 76 2.39 3.37 10.62
N GLU A 77 3.10 4.45 10.95
CA GLU A 77 4.47 4.73 10.55
C GLU A 77 5.43 3.63 11.04
N HIS A 78 5.13 3.01 12.19
CA HIS A 78 5.91 1.90 12.74
C HIS A 78 5.90 0.63 11.86
N LYS A 79 4.98 0.50 10.90
CA LYS A 79 4.98 -0.59 9.90
C LYS A 79 5.81 -0.30 8.66
N VAL A 80 6.26 0.95 8.47
CA VAL A 80 7.08 1.32 7.31
C VAL A 80 8.34 0.45 7.18
N PRO A 81 9.13 0.19 8.24
CA PRO A 81 10.32 -0.66 8.12
C PRO A 81 9.99 -2.08 7.64
N GLU A 82 8.95 -2.69 8.19
CA GLU A 82 8.51 -4.04 7.81
C GLU A 82 8.09 -4.10 6.33
N ILE A 83 7.25 -3.14 5.89
CA ILE A 83 6.80 -3.08 4.50
C ILE A 83 7.98 -2.85 3.57
N ALA A 84 8.91 -1.95 3.91
CA ALA A 84 10.09 -1.66 3.09
C ALA A 84 11.04 -2.86 2.97
N GLU A 85 11.23 -3.62 4.06
CA GLU A 85 12.02 -4.85 4.06
C GLU A 85 11.35 -5.95 3.22
N ARG A 86 10.05 -6.19 3.43
CA ARG A 86 9.27 -7.18 2.66
C ARG A 86 9.17 -6.81 1.18
N ALA A 87 9.12 -5.52 0.87
CA ALA A 87 9.19 -4.99 -0.48
C ALA A 87 10.61 -5.01 -1.06
N LYS A 88 11.64 -5.51 -0.36
CA LYS A 88 13.02 -5.59 -0.86
C LYS A 88 13.56 -4.26 -1.40
N VAL A 89 13.15 -3.15 -0.79
CA VAL A 89 13.68 -1.80 -1.11
C VAL A 89 14.74 -1.35 -0.09
N LEU A 90 15.09 -2.25 0.83
CA LEU A 90 16.20 -2.11 1.77
C LEU A 90 17.27 -3.17 1.49
N PRO A 91 18.56 -2.90 1.78
CA PRO A 91 19.10 -1.61 2.21
C PRO A 91 19.07 -0.58 1.08
N ARG A 92 19.20 0.71 1.42
CA ARG A 92 19.34 1.74 0.38
C ARG A 92 20.60 1.48 -0.44
N PRO A 93 20.58 1.75 -1.76
CA PRO A 93 21.79 1.70 -2.58
C PRO A 93 22.88 2.59 -1.98
N VAL A 94 24.10 2.07 -1.93
CA VAL A 94 25.28 2.87 -1.62
C VAL A 94 25.59 3.68 -2.88
N VAL A 95 25.29 4.98 -2.84
CA VAL A 95 25.62 5.96 -3.87
C VAL A 95 26.95 6.63 -3.58
#